data_AF-A0A4Y2HKR6-F1
#
_entry.id   AF-A0A4Y2HKR6-F1
#
_cell.length_a   1.000
_cell.length_b   1.000
_cell.length_c   1.000
_cell.angle_alpha   90.00
_cell.angle_beta   90.00
_cell.angle_gamma   90.00
#
_symmetry.space_group_name_H-M   'P 1'
#
loop_
_entity.id
_entity.type
_entity.pdbx_description
1 polymer ?
#
loop_
_entity_poly.entity_id
_entity_poly.type
_entity_poly.pdbx_seq_one_letter_code
_entity_poly.pdbx_strand_id
1 'polypeptide(L)'
;MLGFDPTEIVSNHPNVETVVESPLVADPSAHYRVLFPYTDIVEPQIVGDVFAPLLRIVNVTGSDGEMVCVQYDRPHYIPLSRKIIDTIEIFIRTHRGYPYSSRFTHLREIRIGFIFYPLNTSCYRIWKVCRIFPPSNIRDGSPVEFHISGSGDEYLDLADSYIHVKAKITKSDGAPLPDNEPVAPVNLFLHSLFSQVDVSLNDRIISSASNTYPYRAYLETLLNYGEDAKKSLLSCEAFFKDDKPYQVDPVSEEACESLKKRYQLIANSRTLDMIG
;
A
#
# COMPACT_ATOMS: atom_id res chain seq x y z
N MET A 1 -16.16 -30.30 15.99
CA MET A 1 -16.19 -31.12 14.77
C MET A 1 -16.91 -30.32 13.69
N LEU A 2 -16.16 -29.60 12.87
CA LEU A 2 -16.61 -29.10 11.57
C LEU A 2 -15.84 -29.94 10.54
N GLY A 3 -16.56 -30.79 9.82
CA GLY A 3 -16.00 -31.84 8.98
C GLY A 3 -15.51 -31.32 7.64
N PHE A 4 -14.19 -31.27 7.49
CA PHE A 4 -13.53 -31.25 6.18
C PHE A 4 -12.48 -32.35 6.18
N ASP A 5 -12.62 -33.31 5.28
CA ASP A 5 -11.63 -34.38 5.08
C ASP A 5 -10.41 -33.82 4.34
N PRO A 6 -9.17 -34.11 4.79
CA PRO A 6 -7.95 -33.62 4.17
C PRO A 6 -7.52 -34.58 3.06
N THR A 7 -7.86 -34.29 1.80
CA THR A 7 -7.26 -34.99 0.66
C THR A 7 -6.71 -34.00 -0.36
N GLU A 8 -5.38 -33.88 -0.31
CA GLU A 8 -4.44 -33.75 -1.43
C GLU A 8 -4.69 -32.65 -2.47
N ILE A 9 -4.02 -31.51 -2.29
CA ILE A 9 -3.72 -30.59 -3.41
C ILE A 9 -2.39 -31.04 -4.02
N VAL A 10 -2.48 -31.77 -5.13
CA VAL A 10 -1.33 -32.13 -5.97
C VAL A 10 -1.03 -30.94 -6.88
N SER A 11 0.13 -30.32 -6.71
CA SER A 11 0.68 -29.44 -7.74
C SER A 11 1.34 -30.31 -8.81
N ASN A 12 0.78 -30.34 -10.02
CA ASN A 12 1.57 -30.61 -11.24
C ASN A 12 0.86 -30.23 -12.55
N HIS A 13 1.56 -29.36 -13.29
CA HIS A 13 1.71 -29.32 -14.75
C HIS A 13 0.81 -28.42 -15.65
N PRO A 14 1.36 -28.03 -16.83
CA PRO A 14 1.22 -26.70 -17.40
C PRO A 14 0.04 -26.64 -18.35
N ASN A 15 -0.89 -25.76 -18.07
CA ASN A 15 -1.79 -25.23 -19.07
C ASN A 15 -1.94 -23.74 -18.80
N VAL A 16 -1.89 -22.95 -19.86
CA VAL A 16 -2.11 -21.51 -19.84
C VAL A 16 -3.57 -21.31 -19.42
N GLU A 17 -3.83 -21.27 -18.10
CA GLU A 17 -5.10 -20.79 -17.57
C GLU A 17 -5.19 -19.32 -17.94
N THR A 18 -6.26 -18.95 -18.65
CA THR A 18 -6.69 -17.56 -18.76
C THR A 18 -7.01 -17.07 -17.36
N VAL A 19 -6.01 -16.51 -16.68
CA VAL A 19 -6.15 -15.87 -15.37
C VAL A 19 -7.05 -14.64 -15.57
N VAL A 20 -8.29 -14.75 -15.14
CA VAL A 20 -9.19 -13.60 -15.07
C VAL A 20 -8.85 -12.86 -13.77
N GLU A 21 -8.07 -11.79 -13.88
CA GLU A 21 -7.71 -10.94 -12.75
C GLU A 21 -8.88 -10.01 -12.38
N SER A 22 -8.99 -9.65 -11.10
CA SER A 22 -9.86 -8.56 -10.67
C SER A 22 -9.44 -7.26 -11.36
N PRO A 23 -10.39 -6.38 -11.79
CA PRO A 23 -10.05 -5.09 -12.37
C PRO A 23 -9.37 -4.13 -11.38
N LEU A 24 -9.36 -4.47 -10.08
CA LEU A 24 -8.74 -3.69 -9.02
C LEU A 24 -7.37 -4.29 -8.69
N VAL A 25 -6.32 -3.54 -9.03
CA VAL A 25 -4.93 -3.84 -8.68
C VAL A 25 -4.54 -2.93 -7.53
N ALA A 26 -4.11 -3.50 -6.41
CA ALA A 26 -3.48 -2.75 -5.35
C ALA A 26 -2.13 -2.22 -5.88
N ASP A 27 -2.01 -0.90 -6.04
CA ASP A 27 -0.75 -0.25 -6.41
C ASP A 27 -0.13 0.40 -5.16
N PRO A 28 0.94 -0.19 -4.60
CA PRO A 28 1.67 0.38 -3.47
C PRO A 28 2.28 1.76 -3.81
N SER A 29 2.38 2.10 -5.09
CA SER A 29 3.08 3.28 -5.59
C SER A 29 2.16 4.45 -5.98
N ALA A 30 0.84 4.28 -5.89
CA ALA A 30 -0.14 5.27 -6.40
C ALA A 30 -0.04 6.64 -5.73
N HIS A 31 0.45 6.70 -4.49
CA HIS A 31 0.60 7.95 -3.72
C HIS A 31 1.80 8.82 -4.14
N TYR A 32 2.69 8.36 -5.02
CA TYR A 32 3.99 9.03 -5.32
C TYR A 32 4.03 9.93 -6.57
N ARG A 33 2.89 10.24 -7.23
CA ARG A 33 2.89 10.93 -8.55
C ARG A 33 2.99 12.46 -8.53
N VAL A 34 2.96 13.11 -7.36
CA VAL A 34 3.03 14.58 -7.26
C VAL A 34 4.00 15.00 -6.15
N LEU A 35 4.86 15.97 -6.47
CA LEU A 35 5.87 16.55 -5.57
C LEU A 35 5.51 17.98 -5.21
N PHE A 36 5.69 18.31 -3.93
CA PHE A 36 5.50 19.65 -3.39
C PHE A 36 6.85 20.14 -2.83
N PRO A 37 7.64 20.91 -3.60
CA PRO A 37 8.86 21.54 -3.11
C PRO A 37 8.48 22.79 -2.30
N TYR A 38 8.91 22.82 -1.04
CA TYR A 38 8.83 23.96 -0.14
C TYR A 38 10.21 24.56 0.02
N THR A 39 10.29 25.85 0.31
CA THR A 39 11.56 26.51 0.56
C THR A 39 11.44 27.57 1.64
N ASP A 40 12.52 27.83 2.37
CA ASP A 40 12.56 28.82 3.43
C ASP A 40 12.61 30.28 2.92
N ILE A 41 12.91 30.49 1.64
CA ILE A 41 13.00 31.82 1.02
C ILE A 41 11.68 32.37 0.49
N VAL A 42 10.64 31.54 0.37
CA VAL A 42 9.33 31.95 -0.16
C VAL A 42 8.45 32.45 0.98
N GLU A 43 7.74 33.55 0.77
CA GLU A 43 6.70 33.95 1.73
C GLU A 43 5.62 32.86 1.81
N PRO A 44 5.24 32.40 3.02
CA PRO A 44 4.17 31.44 3.14
C PRO A 44 2.89 31.94 2.46
N GLN A 45 2.30 31.08 1.65
CA GLN A 45 1.08 31.35 0.89
C GLN A 45 0.02 30.31 1.24
N ILE A 46 -1.25 30.63 0.99
CA ILE A 46 -2.35 29.70 1.22
C ILE A 46 -2.29 28.61 0.13
N VAL A 47 -2.07 27.37 0.54
CA VAL A 47 -2.02 26.19 -0.32
C VAL A 47 -3.03 25.19 0.22
N GLY A 48 -4.17 25.08 -0.46
CA GLY A 48 -5.30 24.30 0.06
C GLY A 48 -5.80 24.91 1.38
N ASP A 49 -5.72 24.14 2.46
CA ASP A 49 -6.10 24.51 3.83
C ASP A 49 -4.91 24.92 4.72
N VAL A 50 -3.68 24.87 4.21
CA VAL A 50 -2.46 25.13 4.99
C VAL A 50 -1.74 26.38 4.50
N PHE A 51 -1.17 27.14 5.44
CA PHE A 51 -0.27 28.27 5.16
C PHE A 51 1.17 27.75 5.06
N ALA A 52 1.76 27.76 3.86
CA ALA A 52 3.05 27.14 3.63
C ALA A 52 3.88 27.83 2.55
N PRO A 53 5.22 27.86 2.67
CA PRO A 53 6.11 28.48 1.69
C PRO A 53 6.38 27.52 0.51
N LEU A 54 5.30 27.22 -0.22
CA LEU A 54 5.33 26.33 -1.37
C LEU A 54 5.95 27.04 -2.57
N LEU A 55 6.97 26.42 -3.17
CA LEU A 55 7.60 26.93 -4.38
C LEU A 55 6.78 26.59 -5.62
N ARG A 56 6.29 25.35 -5.74
CA ARG A 56 5.52 24.87 -6.90
C ARG A 56 4.84 23.53 -6.61
N ILE A 57 3.93 23.08 -7.47
CA ILE A 57 3.49 21.68 -7.53
C ILE A 57 4.08 21.07 -8.80
N VAL A 58 4.83 19.97 -8.66
CA VAL A 58 5.49 19.29 -9.78
C VAL A 58 4.84 17.92 -9.97
N ASN A 59 4.27 17.70 -11.15
CA ASN A 59 3.75 16.39 -11.52
C ASN A 59 4.90 15.49 -11.96
N VAL A 60 4.99 14.29 -11.39
CA VAL A 60 5.97 13.27 -11.79
C VAL A 60 5.34 12.43 -12.90
N THR A 61 5.87 12.57 -14.10
CA THR A 61 5.41 11.83 -15.29
C THR A 61 6.52 10.87 -15.75
N GLY A 62 6.40 9.58 -15.46
CA GLY A 62 7.41 8.60 -15.87
C GLY A 62 7.19 7.22 -15.27
N SER A 63 7.85 6.22 -15.84
CA SER A 63 7.91 4.86 -15.30
C SER A 63 9.04 4.73 -14.26
N ASP A 64 8.96 3.73 -13.37
CA ASP A 64 10.02 3.50 -12.38
C ASP A 64 11.34 3.15 -13.08
N GLY A 65 12.38 3.97 -12.89
CA GLY A 65 13.66 3.82 -13.61
C GLY A 65 14.01 4.96 -14.55
N GLU A 66 13.00 5.74 -14.97
CA GLU A 66 13.13 6.71 -16.05
C GLU A 66 13.56 8.09 -15.54
N MET A 67 14.60 8.67 -16.15
CA MET A 67 15.00 10.04 -15.88
C MET A 67 14.05 10.99 -16.59
N VAL A 68 13.27 11.75 -15.82
CA VAL A 68 12.29 12.71 -16.34
C VAL A 68 12.81 14.12 -16.13
N CYS A 69 13.05 14.84 -17.23
CA CYS A 69 13.41 16.25 -17.19
C CYS A 69 12.19 17.11 -17.55
N VAL A 70 11.75 17.96 -16.62
CA VAL A 70 10.67 18.92 -16.86
C VAL A 70 11.25 20.33 -16.81
N GLN A 71 11.29 21.00 -17.97
CA GLN A 71 11.70 22.40 -18.07
C GLN A 71 10.46 23.29 -18.13
N TYR A 72 10.52 24.41 -17.41
CA TYR A 72 9.46 25.41 -17.40
C TYR A 72 9.99 26.73 -17.97
N ASP A 73 9.52 27.10 -19.15
CA ASP A 73 10.04 28.28 -19.86
C ASP A 73 9.44 29.60 -19.36
N ARG A 74 8.33 29.55 -18.61
CA ARG A 74 7.69 30.74 -18.05
C ARG A 74 8.18 31.00 -16.62
N PRO A 75 8.83 32.15 -16.36
CA PRO A 75 9.26 32.50 -15.02
C PRO A 75 8.04 32.65 -14.12
N HIS A 76 8.15 32.13 -12.90
CA HIS A 76 7.11 32.19 -11.89
C HIS A 76 7.60 33.08 -10.75
N TYR A 77 6.99 34.25 -10.67
CA TYR A 77 7.32 35.25 -9.66
C TYR A 77 6.56 34.91 -8.38
N ILE A 78 7.31 34.67 -7.31
CA ILE A 78 6.79 34.37 -5.98
C ILE A 78 7.45 35.37 -5.01
N PRO A 79 6.67 35.96 -4.08
CA PRO A 79 7.22 36.85 -3.08
C PRO A 79 8.20 36.12 -2.15
N LEU A 80 9.27 36.81 -1.76
CA LEU A 80 10.38 36.26 -0.97
C LEU A 80 10.30 36.71 0.48
N SER A 81 10.49 35.78 1.42
CA SER A 81 10.48 36.03 2.87
C SER A 81 11.67 36.88 3.33
N ARG A 82 12.77 36.84 2.58
CA ARG A 82 14.00 37.60 2.84
C ARG A 82 14.63 38.14 1.56
N LYS A 83 15.27 39.32 1.67
CA LYS A 83 15.92 40.02 0.55
C LYS A 83 17.37 39.61 0.31
N ILE A 84 18.03 39.08 1.34
CA ILE A 84 19.40 38.58 1.30
C ILE A 84 19.31 37.07 1.51
N ILE A 85 19.92 36.29 0.62
CA ILE A 85 19.82 34.84 0.58
C ILE A 85 21.22 34.28 0.60
N ASP A 86 21.60 33.68 1.72
CA ASP A 86 22.91 33.05 1.89
C ASP A 86 22.84 31.53 1.64
N THR A 87 21.75 30.91 2.12
CA THR A 87 21.45 29.48 1.95
C THR A 87 20.01 29.35 1.46
N ILE A 88 19.70 28.29 0.70
CA ILE A 88 18.33 27.95 0.32
C ILE A 88 18.09 26.53 0.81
N GLU A 89 17.14 26.37 1.71
CA GLU A 89 16.69 25.05 2.13
C GLU A 89 15.45 24.67 1.33
N ILE A 90 15.46 23.46 0.79
CA ILE A 90 14.36 22.92 0.00
C ILE A 90 13.88 21.64 0.63
N PHE A 91 12.60 21.62 0.98
CA PHE A 91 11.93 20.48 1.55
C PHE A 91 10.95 19.95 0.52
N ILE A 92 11.22 18.78 -0.03
CA ILE A 92 10.25 18.11 -0.90
C ILE A 92 9.30 17.33 0.02
N ARG A 93 7.99 17.50 -0.15
CA ARG A 93 6.96 16.79 0.62
C ARG A 93 5.93 16.14 -0.30
N THR A 94 5.22 15.17 0.26
CA THR A 94 4.04 14.57 -0.36
C THR A 94 2.81 15.48 -0.21
N HIS A 95 1.71 15.15 -0.88
CA HIS A 95 0.42 15.83 -0.75
C HIS A 95 -0.13 15.88 0.69
N ARG A 96 0.37 15.03 1.60
CA ARG A 96 -0.02 15.01 3.02
C ARG A 96 0.91 15.83 3.92
N GLY A 97 1.89 16.55 3.35
CA GLY A 97 2.84 17.36 4.11
C GLY A 97 3.95 16.57 4.81
N TYR A 98 4.00 15.24 4.65
CA TYR A 98 5.14 14.43 5.09
C TYR A 98 6.34 14.66 4.16
N PRO A 99 7.58 14.66 4.68
CA PRO A 99 8.77 14.73 3.85
C PRO A 99 8.71 13.64 2.77
N TYR A 100 9.07 14.00 1.54
CA TYR A 100 9.09 13.07 0.42
C TYR A 100 10.21 12.06 0.66
N SER A 101 9.83 10.93 1.23
CA SER A 101 10.67 9.76 1.36
C SER A 101 10.73 9.12 -0.02
N SER A 102 11.85 9.29 -0.73
CA SER A 102 12.11 8.65 -2.01
C SER A 102 12.28 7.14 -1.80
N ARG A 103 11.21 6.41 -1.44
CA ARG A 103 11.29 4.94 -1.28
C ARG A 103 10.96 4.18 -2.54
N PHE A 104 10.10 4.60 -3.47
CA PHE A 104 10.03 3.92 -4.79
C PHE A 104 9.80 4.93 -5.91
N THR A 105 10.90 5.38 -6.47
CA THR A 105 11.12 5.46 -7.92
C THR A 105 12.62 5.67 -8.08
N HIS A 106 13.24 5.07 -9.08
CA HIS A 106 14.60 5.38 -9.52
C HIS A 106 14.69 6.82 -10.08
N LEU A 107 14.33 7.83 -9.29
CA LEU A 107 14.78 9.21 -9.46
C LEU A 107 16.25 9.23 -9.05
N ARG A 108 17.10 8.76 -9.97
CA ARG A 108 18.56 8.68 -9.80
C ARG A 108 19.18 10.06 -9.53
N GLU A 109 18.47 11.12 -9.90
CA GLU A 109 18.90 12.49 -9.70
C GLU A 109 17.71 13.46 -9.81
N ILE A 110 17.50 14.32 -8.81
CA ILE A 110 16.71 15.54 -8.96
C ILE A 110 17.71 16.70 -8.94
N ARG A 111 18.11 17.16 -10.14
CA ARG A 111 18.85 18.42 -10.28
C ARG A 111 17.85 19.56 -10.36
N ILE A 112 17.56 20.22 -9.24
CA ILE A 112 16.84 21.51 -9.29
C ILE A 112 17.89 22.58 -9.54
N GLY A 113 18.11 22.89 -10.81
CA GLY A 113 18.98 23.98 -11.22
C GLY A 113 18.31 25.32 -10.92
N PHE A 114 18.63 25.92 -9.78
CA PHE A 114 18.39 27.34 -9.59
C PHE A 114 19.57 28.09 -10.19
N ILE A 115 19.31 28.94 -11.19
CA ILE A 115 20.33 29.86 -11.67
C ILE A 115 20.37 31.03 -10.66
N PHE A 116 21.15 30.84 -9.60
CA PHE A 116 21.66 31.92 -8.75
C PHE A 116 23.17 31.77 -8.66
N TYR A 117 23.89 32.87 -8.86
CA TYR A 117 25.36 32.92 -8.76
C TYR A 117 25.80 32.48 -7.33
N PRO A 118 26.95 31.78 -7.15
CA PRO A 118 27.07 30.43 -6.54
C PRO A 118 27.45 30.34 -5.04
N LEU A 119 27.27 29.16 -4.39
CA LEU A 119 28.29 28.40 -3.59
C LEU A 119 27.76 27.02 -3.04
N ASN A 120 28.64 26.02 -2.98
CA ASN A 120 28.40 24.58 -2.82
C ASN A 120 28.23 24.07 -1.37
N THR A 121 27.37 23.04 -1.17
CA THR A 121 27.60 21.68 -0.58
C THR A 121 26.27 21.10 -0.04
N SER A 122 25.89 19.84 -0.35
CA SER A 122 24.68 19.17 0.20
C SER A 122 24.97 17.77 0.79
N CYS A 123 24.20 17.39 1.81
CA CYS A 123 24.17 16.07 2.47
C CYS A 123 23.01 15.23 1.90
N TYR A 124 23.19 13.92 1.70
CA TYR A 124 22.25 13.05 0.98
C TYR A 124 21.68 11.93 1.87
N ARG A 125 20.37 11.68 1.77
CA ARG A 125 19.67 10.50 2.34
C ARG A 125 18.74 9.92 1.27
N ILE A 126 18.95 8.66 0.90
CA ILE A 126 18.22 7.93 -0.15
C ILE A 126 17.47 6.78 0.51
N TRP A 127 16.26 6.50 0.07
CA TRP A 127 15.49 5.36 0.54
C TRP A 127 15.15 4.40 -0.61
N LYS A 128 14.76 3.16 -0.30
CA LYS A 128 14.30 2.15 -1.27
C LYS A 128 13.17 1.34 -0.63
N VAL A 129 12.14 0.94 -1.38
CA VAL A 129 11.20 -0.11 -0.97
C VAL A 129 11.92 -1.43 -1.24
N CYS A 130 11.87 -2.30 -0.25
CA CYS A 130 12.43 -3.63 -0.36
C CYS A 130 11.25 -4.60 -0.43
N ARG A 131 11.18 -5.41 -1.50
CA ARG A 131 10.22 -6.51 -1.54
C ARG A 131 10.90 -7.74 -0.96
N ILE A 132 10.31 -8.27 0.09
CA ILE A 132 10.82 -9.45 0.79
C ILE A 132 9.83 -10.57 0.53
N PHE A 133 10.34 -11.69 0.04
CA PHE A 133 9.57 -12.90 -0.21
C PHE A 133 9.85 -13.92 0.89
N PRO A 134 8.89 -14.79 1.23
CA PRO A 134 9.14 -15.86 2.17
C PRO A 134 10.25 -16.78 1.61
N PRO A 135 11.18 -17.26 2.45
CA PRO A 135 12.30 -18.09 2.01
C PRO A 135 11.84 -19.52 1.65
N SER A 136 10.68 -19.92 2.14
CA SER A 136 10.07 -21.23 1.91
C SER A 136 8.75 -21.11 1.17
N ASN A 137 8.40 -22.16 0.43
CA ASN A 137 7.07 -22.27 -0.18
C ASN A 137 5.98 -22.26 0.90
N ILE A 138 4.92 -21.52 0.63
CA ILE A 138 3.74 -21.44 1.49
C ILE A 138 3.01 -22.79 1.43
N ARG A 139 2.65 -23.33 2.60
CA ARG A 139 1.88 -24.57 2.75
C ARG A 139 0.76 -24.33 3.74
N ASP A 140 -0.34 -25.05 3.55
CA ASP A 140 -1.47 -24.97 4.48
C ASP A 140 -1.04 -25.37 5.90
N GLY A 141 -1.53 -24.62 6.90
CA GLY A 141 -1.19 -24.77 8.31
C GLY A 141 0.27 -24.49 8.70
N SER A 142 1.15 -24.14 7.76
CA SER A 142 2.55 -23.78 8.05
C SER A 142 2.68 -22.26 8.23
N PRO A 143 3.51 -21.79 9.17
CA PRO A 143 3.76 -20.36 9.32
C PRO A 143 4.44 -19.80 8.06
N VAL A 144 4.04 -18.59 7.69
CA VAL A 144 4.72 -17.81 6.64
C VAL A 144 5.74 -16.92 7.34
N GLU A 145 7.02 -17.17 7.10
CA GLU A 145 8.12 -16.46 7.75
C GLU A 145 8.80 -15.49 6.79
N PHE A 146 9.14 -14.31 7.29
CA PHE A 146 9.92 -13.32 6.56
C PHE A 146 11.18 -13.02 7.35
N HIS A 147 12.35 -13.26 6.75
CA HIS A 147 13.62 -12.93 7.36
C HIS A 147 14.14 -11.60 6.82
N ILE A 148 14.09 -10.56 7.65
CA ILE A 148 14.53 -9.22 7.28
C ILE A 148 15.90 -8.96 7.89
N SER A 149 16.95 -9.10 7.08
CA SER A 149 18.32 -8.79 7.49
C SER A 149 18.63 -7.31 7.30
N GLY A 150 19.16 -6.65 8.33
CA GLY A 150 19.71 -5.30 8.19
C GLY A 150 20.98 -5.33 7.33
N SER A 151 21.10 -4.40 6.39
CA SER A 151 22.39 -4.07 5.79
C SER A 151 23.02 -2.93 6.59
N GLY A 152 24.35 -2.91 6.74
CA GLY A 152 25.05 -1.93 7.60
C GLY A 152 24.84 -0.46 7.21
N ASP A 153 24.32 -0.22 6.00
CA ASP A 153 24.14 1.10 5.40
C ASP A 153 22.67 1.48 5.21
N GLU A 154 21.71 0.60 5.54
CA GLU A 154 20.28 0.83 5.28
C GLU A 154 19.44 0.67 6.55
N TYR A 155 18.56 1.66 6.77
CA TYR A 155 17.57 1.62 7.85
C TYR A 155 16.19 1.25 7.30
N LEU A 156 15.61 0.19 7.85
CA LEU A 156 14.24 -0.22 7.58
C LEU A 156 13.27 0.63 8.39
N ASP A 157 12.24 1.16 7.73
CA ASP A 157 11.12 1.78 8.41
C ASP A 157 10.00 0.74 8.57
N LEU A 158 9.88 0.22 9.79
CA LEU A 158 8.85 -0.78 10.13
C LEU A 158 7.44 -0.17 10.17
N ALA A 159 7.31 1.15 10.30
CA ALA A 159 6.00 1.81 10.33
C ALA A 159 5.36 1.88 8.93
N ASP A 160 6.17 1.79 7.87
CA ASP A 160 5.77 1.84 6.46
C ASP A 160 6.06 0.50 5.77
N SER A 161 5.69 -0.59 6.45
CA SER A 161 5.82 -1.97 5.97
C SER A 161 4.44 -2.58 5.77
N TYR A 162 4.21 -3.17 4.60
CA TYR A 162 2.92 -3.75 4.22
C TYR A 162 3.09 -5.20 3.77
N ILE A 163 2.08 -6.01 4.05
CA ILE A 163 1.94 -7.36 3.52
C ILE A 163 1.14 -7.30 2.22
N HIS A 164 1.71 -7.85 1.17
CA HIS A 164 1.07 -7.97 -0.14
C HIS A 164 0.64 -9.43 -0.37
N VAL A 165 -0.64 -9.66 -0.64
CA VAL A 165 -1.20 -11.01 -0.84
C VAL A 165 -2.04 -11.04 -2.11
N LYS A 166 -1.75 -12.03 -2.95
CA LYS A 166 -2.62 -12.42 -4.07
C LYS A 166 -3.32 -13.72 -3.71
N ALA A 167 -4.65 -13.72 -3.70
CA ALA A 167 -5.46 -14.88 -3.35
C ALA A 167 -6.52 -15.17 -4.42
N LYS A 168 -6.79 -16.46 -4.64
CA LYS A 168 -7.85 -16.96 -5.54
C LYS A 168 -8.64 -18.03 -4.78
N ILE A 169 -9.97 -17.93 -4.78
CA ILE A 169 -10.84 -18.96 -4.21
C ILE A 169 -11.24 -19.93 -5.32
N THR A 170 -11.03 -21.23 -5.10
CA THR A 170 -11.40 -22.31 -6.02
C THR A 170 -12.20 -23.37 -5.28
N LYS A 171 -12.79 -24.31 -6.02
CA LYS A 171 -13.37 -25.52 -5.44
C LYS A 171 -12.25 -26.44 -4.92
N SER A 172 -12.61 -27.46 -4.15
CA SER A 172 -11.65 -28.42 -3.58
C SER A 172 -10.84 -29.18 -4.64
N ASP A 173 -11.37 -29.31 -5.85
CA ASP A 173 -10.72 -29.91 -7.02
C ASP A 173 -9.82 -28.92 -7.80
N GLY A 174 -9.70 -27.68 -7.32
CA GLY A 174 -8.98 -26.59 -8.01
C GLY A 174 -9.76 -25.94 -9.15
N ALA A 175 -10.96 -26.44 -9.48
CA ALA A 175 -11.79 -25.87 -10.53
C ALA A 175 -12.28 -24.46 -10.15
N PRO A 176 -12.47 -23.58 -11.15
CA PRO A 176 -13.03 -22.26 -10.88
C PRO A 176 -14.47 -22.34 -10.36
N LEU A 177 -14.86 -21.35 -9.57
CA LEU A 177 -16.22 -21.16 -9.11
C LEU A 177 -17.13 -20.88 -10.34
N PRO A 178 -18.29 -21.52 -10.46
CA PRO A 178 -19.23 -21.23 -11.54
C PRO A 178 -19.90 -19.87 -11.33
N ASP A 179 -20.54 -19.37 -12.39
CA ASP A 179 -21.32 -18.14 -12.33
C ASP A 179 -22.42 -18.24 -11.25
N ASN A 180 -22.57 -17.19 -10.45
CA ASN A 180 -23.54 -17.10 -9.35
C ASN A 180 -23.34 -18.11 -8.20
N GLU A 181 -22.16 -18.72 -8.08
CA GLU A 181 -21.82 -19.49 -6.88
C GLU A 181 -21.80 -18.57 -5.65
N PRO A 182 -22.62 -18.81 -4.61
CA PRO A 182 -22.83 -17.86 -3.50
C PRO A 182 -21.69 -17.91 -2.46
N VAL A 183 -20.45 -17.69 -2.91
CA VAL A 183 -19.23 -17.71 -2.08
C VAL A 183 -18.64 -16.31 -2.02
N ALA A 184 -18.55 -15.75 -0.82
CA ALA A 184 -17.94 -14.45 -0.56
C ALA A 184 -16.89 -14.56 0.57
N PRO A 185 -15.81 -13.79 0.53
CA PRO A 185 -14.86 -13.76 1.61
C PRO A 185 -15.45 -13.05 2.83
N VAL A 186 -14.93 -13.41 4.01
CA VAL A 186 -15.19 -12.67 5.25
C VAL A 186 -14.71 -11.22 5.10
N ASN A 187 -15.31 -10.32 5.88
CA ASN A 187 -14.87 -8.94 5.94
C ASN A 187 -13.41 -8.86 6.40
N LEU A 188 -12.67 -7.86 5.90
CA LEU A 188 -11.24 -7.70 6.20
C LEU A 188 -10.46 -8.99 5.85
N PHE A 189 -10.62 -9.43 4.61
CA PHE A 189 -10.17 -10.75 4.15
C PHE A 189 -8.66 -10.93 4.33
N LEU A 190 -7.85 -9.92 4.02
CA LEU A 190 -6.39 -9.98 4.16
C LEU A 190 -5.95 -10.38 5.57
N HIS A 191 -6.50 -9.72 6.60
CA HIS A 191 -6.16 -10.03 7.99
C HIS A 191 -6.74 -11.36 8.46
N SER A 192 -7.89 -11.75 7.90
CA SER A 192 -8.56 -13.00 8.25
C SER A 192 -7.84 -14.25 7.73
N LEU A 193 -6.87 -14.11 6.83
CA LEU A 193 -6.02 -15.21 6.36
C LEU A 193 -5.05 -15.72 7.44
N PHE A 194 -4.74 -14.91 8.44
CA PHE A 194 -3.72 -15.23 9.45
C PHE A 194 -4.35 -15.35 10.84
N SER A 195 -4.17 -16.49 11.51
CA SER A 195 -4.65 -16.68 12.89
C SER A 195 -3.82 -15.91 13.92
N GLN A 196 -2.54 -15.71 13.63
CA GLN A 196 -1.54 -15.08 14.50
C GLN A 196 -0.46 -14.42 13.63
N VAL A 197 -0.02 -13.24 14.03
CA VAL A 197 1.08 -12.50 13.41
C VAL A 197 2.05 -12.10 14.50
N ASP A 198 3.29 -12.60 14.41
CA ASP A 198 4.33 -12.31 15.37
C ASP A 198 5.50 -11.57 14.77
N VAL A 199 6.09 -10.69 15.58
CA VAL A 199 7.31 -9.96 15.24
C VAL A 199 8.36 -10.30 16.29
N SER A 200 9.52 -10.74 15.81
CA SER A 200 10.70 -11.01 16.63
C SER A 200 11.85 -10.07 16.26
N LEU A 201 12.59 -9.63 17.27
CA LEU A 201 13.83 -8.87 17.12
C LEU A 201 14.96 -9.65 17.80
N ASN A 202 16.00 -10.01 17.06
CA ASN A 202 17.13 -10.82 17.55
C ASN A 202 16.65 -12.09 18.28
N ASP A 203 15.78 -12.88 17.63
CA ASP A 203 15.17 -14.11 18.15
C ASP A 203 14.29 -13.94 19.41
N ARG A 204 14.03 -12.70 19.83
CA ARG A 204 13.11 -12.38 20.91
C ARG A 204 11.80 -11.86 20.35
N ILE A 205 10.71 -12.57 20.60
CA ILE A 205 9.36 -12.13 20.25
C ILE A 205 9.05 -10.84 21.03
N ILE A 206 8.63 -9.81 20.29
CA ILE A 206 8.21 -8.51 20.83
C ILE A 206 6.69 -8.30 20.70
N SER A 207 6.01 -9.13 19.93
CA SER A 207 4.55 -9.18 19.82
C SER A 207 3.91 -10.02 20.91
N SER A 208 2.65 -9.73 21.22
CA SER A 208 1.82 -10.62 22.02
C SER A 208 1.27 -11.72 21.12
N ALA A 209 1.80 -12.94 21.25
CA ALA A 209 1.31 -14.12 20.54
C ALA A 209 -0.11 -14.48 21.00
N SER A 210 -1.11 -14.22 20.16
CA SER A 210 -2.49 -14.69 20.38
C SER A 210 -3.14 -15.13 19.08
N ASN A 211 -3.90 -16.24 19.15
CA ASN A 211 -4.68 -16.79 18.03
C ASN A 211 -5.97 -15.98 17.72
N THR A 212 -6.00 -14.71 18.12
CA THR A 212 -7.16 -13.82 18.00
C THR A 212 -6.86 -12.62 17.10
N TYR A 213 -5.78 -12.71 16.31
CA TYR A 213 -5.35 -11.64 15.42
C TYR A 213 -6.47 -11.12 14.50
N PRO A 214 -7.27 -11.97 13.81
CA PRO A 214 -8.33 -11.48 12.92
C PRO A 214 -9.35 -10.58 13.64
N TYR A 215 -9.73 -10.96 14.86
CA TYR A 215 -10.70 -10.21 15.67
C TYR A 215 -10.12 -8.88 16.14
N ARG A 216 -8.85 -8.91 16.59
CA ARG A 216 -8.14 -7.70 17.01
C ARG A 216 -8.00 -6.72 15.85
N ALA A 217 -7.54 -7.18 14.69
CA ALA A 217 -7.41 -6.37 13.49
C ALA A 217 -8.75 -5.76 13.10
N TYR A 218 -9.83 -6.56 13.08
CA TYR A 218 -11.16 -6.06 12.76
C TYR A 218 -11.65 -4.96 13.71
N LEU A 219 -11.46 -5.12 15.02
CA LEU A 219 -11.84 -4.12 16.00
C LEU A 219 -10.98 -2.86 15.91
N GLU A 220 -9.67 -2.99 15.71
CA GLU A 220 -8.77 -1.86 15.49
C GLU A 220 -9.16 -1.08 14.22
N THR A 221 -9.46 -1.78 13.12
CA THR A 221 -9.94 -1.18 11.87
C THR A 221 -11.25 -0.41 12.07
N LEU A 222 -12.18 -0.98 12.86
CA LEU A 222 -13.45 -0.33 13.16
C LEU A 222 -13.33 0.89 14.08
N LEU A 223 -12.42 0.86 15.06
CA LEU A 223 -12.32 1.90 16.07
C LEU A 223 -11.35 3.02 15.71
N ASN A 224 -10.26 2.72 14.99
CA ASN A 224 -9.18 3.68 14.73
C ASN A 224 -9.35 4.46 13.42
N TYR A 225 -10.08 3.92 12.44
CA TYR A 225 -10.21 4.56 11.13
C TYR A 225 -11.53 5.34 11.00
N GLY A 226 -11.43 6.54 10.41
CA GLY A 226 -12.58 7.33 10.00
C GLY A 226 -13.33 6.72 8.82
N GLU A 227 -14.55 7.20 8.56
CA GLU A 227 -15.41 6.71 7.47
C GLU A 227 -14.76 6.86 6.08
N ASP A 228 -13.96 7.90 5.86
CA ASP A 228 -13.30 8.12 4.56
C ASP A 228 -12.23 7.06 4.28
N ALA A 229 -11.46 6.67 5.29
CA ALA A 229 -10.45 5.62 5.17
C ALA A 229 -11.11 4.23 4.98
N LYS A 230 -12.23 3.99 5.67
CA LYS A 230 -13.05 2.77 5.53
C LYS A 230 -13.65 2.59 4.14
N LYS A 231 -13.93 3.68 3.43
CA LYS A 231 -14.46 3.65 2.06
C LYS A 231 -13.37 3.63 0.99
N SER A 232 -12.16 4.11 1.30
CA SER A 232 -11.06 4.24 0.34
C SER A 232 -9.95 3.23 0.63
N LEU A 233 -9.01 3.55 1.53
CA LEU A 233 -7.81 2.78 1.82
C LEU A 233 -8.12 1.31 2.15
N LEU A 234 -9.04 1.08 3.09
CA LEU A 234 -9.32 -0.25 3.63
C LEU A 234 -10.01 -1.18 2.61
N SER A 235 -10.47 -0.65 1.47
CA SER A 235 -10.92 -1.50 0.36
C SER A 235 -9.80 -2.39 -0.21
N CYS A 236 -8.53 -1.98 -0.05
CA CYS A 236 -7.35 -2.77 -0.43
C CYS A 236 -7.15 -4.02 0.45
N GLU A 237 -7.72 -4.04 1.65
CA GLU A 237 -7.72 -5.18 2.58
C GLU A 237 -9.05 -5.99 2.49
N ALA A 238 -9.87 -5.68 1.49
CA ALA A 238 -11.24 -6.17 1.32
C ALA A 238 -12.18 -5.84 2.51
N PHE A 239 -11.97 -4.69 3.15
CA PHE A 239 -12.90 -4.17 4.14
C PHE A 239 -14.07 -3.43 3.47
N PHE A 240 -15.28 -3.82 3.84
CA PHE A 240 -16.50 -3.10 3.52
C PHE A 240 -17.41 -3.11 4.73
N LYS A 241 -17.78 -1.93 5.23
CA LYS A 241 -18.64 -1.80 6.41
C LYS A 241 -20.00 -2.46 6.16
N ASP A 242 -20.38 -3.42 7.01
CA ASP A 242 -21.63 -4.14 6.88
C ASP A 242 -22.78 -3.35 7.52
N ASP A 243 -23.86 -3.15 6.77
CA ASP A 243 -25.08 -2.48 7.25
C ASP A 243 -26.13 -3.49 7.75
N LYS A 244 -26.07 -4.74 7.27
CA LYS A 244 -26.97 -5.84 7.64
C LYS A 244 -26.14 -7.10 7.99
N PRO A 245 -25.65 -7.21 9.23
CA PRO A 245 -24.68 -8.26 9.60
C PRO A 245 -25.28 -9.68 9.66
N TYR A 246 -26.60 -9.82 9.66
CA TYR A 246 -27.30 -11.11 9.71
C TYR A 246 -27.44 -11.78 8.33
N GLN A 247 -27.12 -11.05 7.26
CA GLN A 247 -27.27 -11.59 5.92
C GLN A 247 -26.01 -12.28 5.45
N VAL A 248 -26.16 -13.55 5.09
CA VAL A 248 -25.04 -14.45 4.75
C VAL A 248 -25.02 -14.87 3.27
N ASP A 249 -26.12 -14.66 2.55
CA ASP A 249 -26.21 -14.97 1.13
C ASP A 249 -25.85 -13.74 0.28
N PRO A 250 -24.73 -13.76 -0.47
CA PRO A 250 -24.31 -12.66 -1.34
C PRO A 250 -25.16 -12.47 -2.59
N VAL A 251 -25.89 -13.51 -3.03
CA VAL A 251 -26.66 -13.52 -4.29
C VAL A 251 -28.12 -13.12 -4.07
N SER A 252 -28.60 -13.20 -2.82
CA SER A 252 -29.93 -12.74 -2.42
C SER A 252 -30.19 -11.28 -2.84
N GLU A 253 -31.41 -11.00 -3.31
CA GLU A 253 -31.84 -9.62 -3.63
C GLU A 253 -31.71 -8.70 -2.41
N GLU A 254 -31.98 -9.22 -1.22
CA GLU A 254 -31.90 -8.48 0.04
C GLU A 254 -30.46 -8.21 0.49
N ALA A 255 -29.45 -8.84 -0.14
CA ALA A 255 -28.05 -8.89 0.30
C ALA A 255 -27.47 -7.53 0.60
N CYS A 256 -26.75 -7.47 1.72
CA CYS A 256 -26.02 -6.29 2.14
C CYS A 256 -25.05 -5.86 1.03
N GLU A 257 -24.98 -4.55 0.76
CA GLU A 257 -24.14 -4.02 -0.32
C GLU A 257 -22.66 -4.36 -0.13
N SER A 258 -22.19 -4.39 1.12
CA SER A 258 -20.82 -4.77 1.47
C SER A 258 -20.52 -6.22 1.08
N LEU A 259 -21.44 -7.15 1.36
CA LEU A 259 -21.29 -8.56 1.03
C LEU A 259 -21.32 -8.78 -0.49
N LYS A 260 -22.21 -8.07 -1.21
CA LYS A 260 -22.24 -8.06 -2.69
C LYS A 260 -20.93 -7.56 -3.28
N LYS A 261 -20.34 -6.49 -2.74
CA LYS A 261 -19.04 -5.96 -3.17
C LYS A 261 -17.92 -6.99 -2.95
N ARG A 262 -17.85 -7.61 -1.76
CA ARG A 262 -16.88 -8.68 -1.47
C ARG A 262 -17.04 -9.89 -2.39
N TYR A 263 -18.27 -10.29 -2.67
CA TYR A 263 -18.58 -11.35 -3.62
C TYR A 263 -18.04 -11.04 -5.04
N GLN A 264 -18.30 -9.83 -5.54
CA GLN A 264 -17.86 -9.41 -6.88
C GLN A 264 -16.34 -9.41 -7.09
N LEU A 265 -15.57 -9.21 -6.02
CA LEU A 265 -14.10 -9.22 -6.07
C LEU A 265 -13.52 -10.60 -6.42
N ILE A 266 -14.21 -11.68 -6.04
CA ILE A 266 -13.70 -13.06 -6.17
C ILE A 266 -14.55 -13.95 -7.07
N ALA A 267 -15.73 -13.47 -7.49
CA ALA A 267 -16.65 -14.21 -8.35
C ALA A 267 -15.91 -14.82 -9.54
N ASN A 268 -16.27 -16.05 -9.89
CA ASN A 268 -15.64 -16.82 -10.97
C ASN A 268 -14.15 -17.11 -10.74
N SER A 269 -13.74 -17.23 -9.48
CA SER A 269 -12.35 -17.46 -9.08
C SER A 269 -11.39 -16.40 -9.62
N ARG A 270 -11.80 -15.12 -9.55
CA ARG A 270 -10.90 -14.01 -9.84
C ARG A 270 -9.78 -13.96 -8.81
N THR A 271 -8.58 -13.63 -9.29
CA THR A 271 -7.46 -13.37 -8.38
C THR A 271 -7.65 -11.98 -7.79
N LEU A 272 -7.73 -11.92 -6.46
CA LEU A 272 -7.81 -10.70 -5.68
C LEU A 272 -6.43 -10.33 -5.17
N ASP A 273 -6.01 -9.11 -5.47
CA ASP A 273 -4.76 -8.51 -5.02
C ASP A 273 -5.05 -7.57 -3.83
N MET A 274 -4.38 -7.80 -2.70
CA MET A 274 -4.61 -7.08 -1.45
C MET A 274 -3.30 -6.61 -0.82
N ILE A 275 -3.36 -5.47 -0.15
CA ILE A 275 -2.24 -4.91 0.61
C ILE A 275 -2.75 -4.26 1.91
N GLY A 276 -2.02 -4.47 3.01
CA GLY A 276 -2.32 -3.97 4.35
C GLY A 276 -1.13 -4.06 5.30
#